data_AF-X0ZLJ4-F1
#
_entry.id   AF-X0ZLJ4-F1
#
_cell.length_a   1.000
_cell.length_b   1.000
_cell.length_c   1.000
_cell.angle_alpha   90.00
_cell.angle_beta   90.00
_cell.angle_gamma   90.00
#
_symmetry.space_group_name_H-M   'P 1'
#
loop_
_entity.id
_entity.type
_entity.pdbx_description
1 polymer ?
#
loop_
_entity_poly.entity_id
_entity_poly.type
_entity_poly.pdbx_seq_one_letter_code
_entity_poly.pdbx_strand_id
1 'polypeptide(L)'
;MEMKRNGCRKSKKSGNSYSERIEEGKIQELKLILKGDVQGSLEAVSGALSAITEKEVKINIIHEGVGDISKTDVLLAAASDAIIIGFNVKLSPGAKEMAEQEKVDVRTYEIIYKVIDDVQAALKGLLAPKKVEVDKGTIEVRQIFQIPKIGKIAGCFVLDGEVSR
;
A
#
# COMPACT_ATOMS: atom_id res chain seq x y z
N MET A 1 19.19 58.43 -36.10
CA MET A 1 19.10 58.83 -34.68
C MET A 1 19.02 57.55 -33.86
N GLU A 2 20.15 57.21 -33.26
CA GLU A 2 20.31 56.13 -32.27
C GLU A 2 19.37 56.36 -31.06
N MET A 3 18.97 55.30 -30.37
CA MET A 3 19.60 54.93 -29.10
C MET A 3 18.86 53.78 -28.41
N LYS A 4 19.67 52.78 -28.06
CA LYS A 4 19.39 51.67 -27.15
C LYS A 4 18.89 52.18 -25.78
N ARG A 5 18.08 51.35 -25.10
CA ARG A 5 18.29 51.09 -23.66
C ARG A 5 17.89 49.67 -23.29
N ASN A 6 18.91 48.92 -22.88
CA ASN A 6 18.84 47.58 -22.29
C ASN A 6 18.17 47.60 -20.92
N GLY A 7 17.55 46.47 -20.56
CA GLY A 7 17.15 46.12 -19.21
C GLY A 7 16.93 44.61 -19.10
N CYS A 8 18.03 43.86 -19.00
CA CYS A 8 18.06 42.42 -18.76
C CYS A 8 17.45 42.06 -17.40
N ARG A 9 16.57 41.04 -17.36
CA ARG A 9 16.53 40.04 -16.26
C ARG A 9 16.23 38.66 -16.84
N LYS A 10 17.01 37.70 -16.36
CA LYS A 10 17.32 36.40 -16.96
C LYS A 10 16.17 35.37 -16.92
N SER A 11 16.21 34.53 -17.94
CA SER A 11 15.59 33.20 -18.08
C SER A 11 15.64 32.31 -16.83
N LYS A 12 14.57 31.54 -16.59
CA LYS A 12 14.65 30.10 -16.26
C LYS A 12 13.33 29.39 -16.60
N LYS A 13 13.40 28.54 -17.63
CA LYS A 13 12.46 27.44 -17.88
C LYS A 13 12.49 26.47 -16.69
N SER A 14 11.34 25.93 -16.29
CA SER A 14 11.11 24.50 -16.00
C SER A 14 9.75 24.32 -15.31
N GLY A 15 8.73 23.97 -16.09
CA GLY A 15 7.46 23.42 -15.59
C GLY A 15 7.24 21.97 -16.01
N ASN A 16 8.25 21.31 -16.61
CA ASN A 16 8.17 19.93 -17.07
C ASN A 16 9.26 19.08 -16.38
N SER A 17 9.13 18.88 -15.07
CA SER A 17 9.95 17.90 -14.33
C SER A 17 9.19 17.30 -13.15
N TYR A 18 7.99 16.78 -13.40
CA TYR A 18 7.37 15.86 -12.44
C TYR A 18 6.89 14.54 -13.05
N SER A 19 7.08 14.35 -14.36
CA SER A 19 6.73 13.10 -15.06
C SER A 19 7.86 12.07 -15.04
N GLU A 20 9.04 12.44 -14.54
CA GLU A 20 10.22 11.57 -14.54
C GLU A 20 10.79 11.54 -13.14
N ARG A 21 10.23 10.66 -12.32
CA ARG A 21 10.94 10.04 -11.19
C ARG A 21 10.16 8.81 -10.70
N ILE A 22 10.73 7.68 -11.07
CA ILE A 22 10.70 6.39 -10.37
C ILE A 22 9.59 5.42 -10.85
N GLU A 23 9.75 4.97 -12.09
CA GLU A 23 9.73 3.52 -12.33
C GLU A 23 10.98 2.93 -11.67
N GLU A 24 10.88 2.45 -10.42
CA GLU A 24 11.85 1.56 -9.77
C GLU A 24 11.29 1.15 -8.39
N GLY A 25 10.42 0.13 -8.41
CA GLY A 25 9.63 -0.32 -7.27
C GLY A 25 8.30 0.42 -7.18
N LYS A 26 7.20 -0.20 -7.65
CA LYS A 26 5.85 0.38 -7.52
C LYS A 26 5.55 0.57 -6.02
N ILE A 27 5.75 1.78 -5.51
CA ILE A 27 5.22 2.18 -4.22
C ILE A 27 3.70 2.01 -4.34
N GLN A 28 3.15 1.08 -3.56
CA GLN A 28 1.71 0.87 -3.59
C GLN A 28 1.05 2.02 -2.84
N GLU A 29 -0.01 2.58 -3.40
CA GLU A 29 -0.75 3.66 -2.76
C GLU A 29 -2.07 3.12 -2.26
N LEU A 30 -2.28 3.18 -0.94
CA LEU A 30 -3.57 2.89 -0.34
C LEU A 30 -4.38 4.17 -0.29
N LYS A 31 -5.38 4.27 -1.18
CA LYS A 31 -6.27 5.44 -1.25
C LYS A 31 -7.40 5.29 -0.24
N LEU A 32 -7.62 6.33 0.55
CA LEU A 32 -8.63 6.36 1.60
C LEU A 32 -9.57 7.56 1.42
N ILE A 33 -10.86 7.34 1.69
CA ILE A 33 -11.85 8.39 1.91
C ILE A 33 -12.21 8.38 3.40
N LEU A 34 -12.07 9.53 4.06
CA LEU A 34 -12.40 9.68 5.48
C LEU A 34 -13.74 10.40 5.64
N LYS A 35 -14.66 9.79 6.38
CA LYS A 35 -15.89 10.44 6.86
C LYS A 35 -15.91 10.48 8.37
N GLY A 36 -16.36 11.58 8.94
CA GLY A 36 -16.38 11.78 10.38
C GLY A 36 -17.62 12.53 10.83
N ASP A 37 -17.97 12.37 12.09
CA ASP A 37 -19.08 13.11 12.70
C ASP A 37 -18.75 14.60 12.88
N VAL A 38 -17.51 14.90 13.26
CA VAL A 38 -16.99 16.25 13.46
C VAL A 38 -15.59 16.41 12.85
N GLN A 39 -15.25 17.65 12.49
CA GLN A 39 -13.95 17.95 11.85
C GLN A 39 -12.75 17.55 12.73
N GLY A 40 -12.82 17.77 14.04
CA GLY A 40 -11.70 17.45 14.95
C GLY A 40 -11.36 15.96 15.00
N SER A 41 -12.35 15.08 14.85
CA SER A 41 -12.15 13.64 14.75
C SER A 41 -11.40 13.27 13.47
N LEU A 42 -11.76 13.90 12.34
CA LEU A 42 -11.09 13.68 11.06
C LEU A 42 -9.62 14.09 11.10
N GLU A 43 -9.32 15.26 11.69
CA GLU A 43 -7.95 15.73 11.84
C GLU A 43 -7.13 14.78 12.72
N ALA A 44 -7.70 14.30 13.83
CA ALA A 44 -7.04 13.33 14.71
C ALA A 44 -6.75 12.01 13.99
N VAL A 45 -7.71 11.47 13.25
CA VAL A 45 -7.56 10.23 12.47
C VAL A 45 -6.54 10.43 11.35
N SER A 46 -6.65 11.50 10.56
CA SER A 46 -5.72 11.81 9.48
C SER A 46 -4.29 11.99 9.97
N GLY A 47 -4.10 12.69 11.10
CA GLY A 47 -2.79 12.85 11.73
C GLY A 47 -2.21 11.52 12.22
N ALA A 48 -3.02 10.66 12.82
CA ALA A 48 -2.60 9.33 13.25
C ALA A 48 -2.23 8.43 12.07
N LEU A 49 -2.99 8.48 10.97
CA LEU A 49 -2.71 7.73 9.75
C LEU A 49 -1.45 8.23 9.05
N SER A 50 -1.23 9.55 9.04
CA SER A 50 -0.03 10.16 8.44
C SER A 50 1.25 9.78 9.19
N ALA A 51 1.17 9.50 10.49
CA ALA A 51 2.30 9.00 11.27
C ALA A 51 2.72 7.58 10.87
N ILE A 52 1.83 6.81 10.22
CA ILE A 52 2.11 5.47 9.70
C ILE A 52 2.77 5.63 8.33
N THR A 53 4.09 5.66 8.31
CA THR A 53 4.88 5.67 7.07
C THR A 53 5.60 4.35 6.92
N GLU A 54 5.21 3.54 5.94
CA GLU A 54 5.95 2.36 5.49
C GLU A 54 6.71 2.68 4.20
N LYS A 55 7.88 2.06 4.00
CA LYS A 55 8.73 2.35 2.84
C LYS A 55 8.14 1.86 1.50
N GLU A 56 7.27 0.86 1.56
CA GLU A 56 6.75 0.14 0.38
C GLU A 56 5.31 0.53 0.03
N VAL A 57 4.56 1.10 0.99
CA VAL A 57 3.15 1.48 0.81
C VAL A 57 2.90 2.86 1.40
N LYS A 58 2.28 3.74 0.62
CA LYS A 58 1.92 5.10 1.02
C LYS A 58 0.42 5.22 1.22
N ILE A 59 0.00 5.81 2.34
CA ILE A 59 -1.40 6.18 2.56
C ILE A 59 -1.67 7.50 1.85
N ASN A 60 -2.75 7.56 1.05
CA ASN A 60 -3.20 8.76 0.38
C ASN A 60 -4.68 9.02 0.67
N ILE A 61 -4.99 10.11 1.36
CA ILE A 61 -6.37 10.50 1.64
C ILE A 61 -6.87 11.35 0.47
N ILE A 62 -7.78 10.80 -0.34
CA ILE A 62 -8.28 11.48 -1.56
C ILE A 62 -9.46 12.41 -1.28
N HIS A 63 -10.18 12.15 -0.19
CA HIS A 63 -11.32 12.96 0.22
C HIS A 63 -11.56 12.82 1.73
N GLU A 64 -11.86 13.95 2.37
CA GLU A 64 -12.27 14.03 3.76
C GLU A 64 -13.56 14.85 3.84
N GLY A 65 -14.53 14.40 4.64
CA GLY A 65 -15.79 15.11 4.78
C GLY A 65 -16.52 14.78 6.06
N VAL A 66 -17.29 15.76 6.55
CA VAL A 66 -18.12 15.61 7.74
C VAL A 66 -19.52 15.11 7.35
N GLY A 67 -20.05 14.18 8.13
CA GLY A 67 -21.38 13.58 7.94
C GLY A 67 -21.35 12.10 7.57
N ASP A 68 -22.55 11.50 7.53
CA ASP A 68 -22.74 10.10 7.19
C ASP A 68 -22.26 9.77 5.77
N ILE A 69 -21.94 8.49 5.56
CA ILE A 69 -21.43 8.00 4.28
C ILE A 69 -22.61 7.94 3.28
N SER A 70 -22.46 8.67 2.17
CA SER A 70 -23.47 8.80 1.13
C SER A 70 -23.13 7.96 -0.11
N LYS A 71 -24.10 7.84 -1.03
CA LYS A 71 -23.89 7.16 -2.33
C LYS A 71 -22.76 7.80 -3.15
N THR A 72 -22.64 9.12 -3.09
CA THR A 72 -21.62 9.86 -3.84
C THR A 72 -20.22 9.50 -3.37
N ASP A 73 -20.04 9.29 -2.07
CA ASP A 73 -18.75 8.87 -1.50
C ASP A 73 -18.39 7.45 -1.94
N VAL A 74 -19.37 6.55 -1.97
CA VAL A 74 -19.20 5.17 -2.48
C VAL A 74 -18.82 5.18 -3.96
N LEU A 75 -19.47 6.01 -4.77
CA LEU A 75 -19.15 6.14 -6.19
C LEU A 75 -17.73 6.69 -6.41
N LEU A 76 -17.32 7.68 -5.61
CA LEU A 76 -15.97 8.24 -5.66
C LEU A 76 -14.92 7.17 -5.28
N ALA A 77 -15.22 6.36 -4.27
CA ALA A 77 -14.37 5.24 -3.86
C ALA A 77 -14.23 4.19 -4.95
N ALA A 78 -15.35 3.79 -5.58
CA ALA A 78 -15.36 2.84 -6.69
C ALA A 78 -14.55 3.35 -7.90
N ALA A 79 -14.72 4.63 -8.26
CA ALA A 79 -14.00 5.23 -9.39
C ALA A 79 -12.48 5.36 -9.13
N SER A 80 -12.08 5.49 -7.86
CA SER A 80 -10.69 5.74 -7.47
C SER A 80 -9.96 4.50 -6.97
N ASP A 81 -10.65 3.37 -6.77
CA ASP A 81 -10.17 2.19 -6.03
C ASP A 81 -9.69 2.58 -4.63
N ALA A 82 -10.59 3.19 -3.85
CA ALA A 82 -10.33 3.67 -2.49
C ALA A 82 -11.21 2.98 -1.46
N ILE A 83 -10.69 2.87 -0.23
CA ILE A 83 -11.43 2.33 0.92
C ILE A 83 -12.07 3.48 1.68
N ILE A 84 -13.31 3.31 2.14
CA ILE A 84 -14.02 4.31 2.94
C ILE A 84 -13.89 3.97 4.43
N ILE A 85 -13.38 4.93 5.20
CA ILE A 85 -13.27 4.86 6.65
C ILE A 85 -14.19 5.90 7.26
N GLY A 86 -15.21 5.44 7.99
CA GLY A 86 -16.11 6.26 8.77
C GLY A 86 -15.70 6.29 10.24
N PHE A 87 -15.59 7.47 10.85
CA PHE A 87 -15.38 7.66 12.27
C PHE A 87 -16.65 8.23 12.92
N ASN A 88 -17.27 7.46 13.82
CA ASN A 88 -18.52 7.79 14.52
C ASN A 88 -19.69 8.13 13.56
N VAL A 89 -19.70 7.53 12.36
CA VAL A 89 -20.72 7.76 11.32
C VAL A 89 -21.30 6.44 10.82
N LYS A 90 -22.46 6.53 10.18
CA LYS A 90 -23.18 5.38 9.61
C LYS A 90 -23.27 5.50 8.10
N LEU A 91 -23.64 4.39 7.46
CA LEU A 91 -23.99 4.39 6.03
C LEU A 91 -25.45 4.79 5.86
N SER A 92 -25.71 5.67 4.90
CA SER A 92 -27.07 5.99 4.49
C SER A 92 -27.79 4.76 3.88
N PRO A 93 -29.13 4.66 3.97
CA PRO A 93 -29.89 3.47 3.57
C PRO A 93 -29.63 2.95 2.16
N GLY A 94 -29.23 3.80 1.20
CA GLY A 94 -28.84 3.36 -0.14
C GLY A 94 -27.34 3.38 -0.44
N ALA A 95 -26.50 3.86 0.48
CA ALA A 95 -25.05 3.78 0.34
C ALA A 95 -24.56 2.34 0.58
N LYS A 96 -25.21 1.61 1.50
CA LYS A 96 -24.89 0.21 1.80
C LYS A 96 -25.08 -0.69 0.57
N GLU A 97 -26.25 -0.62 -0.05
CA GLU A 97 -26.55 -1.41 -1.26
C GLU A 97 -25.55 -1.11 -2.38
N MET A 98 -25.23 0.16 -2.59
CA MET A 98 -24.25 0.59 -3.59
C MET A 98 -22.84 0.08 -3.27
N ALA A 99 -22.44 0.07 -2.01
CA ALA A 99 -21.13 -0.44 -1.61
C ALA A 99 -20.99 -1.94 -1.91
N GLU A 100 -22.05 -2.72 -1.69
CA GLU A 100 -22.08 -4.14 -2.03
C GLU A 100 -22.08 -4.38 -3.54
N GLN A 101 -22.80 -3.56 -4.30
CA GLN A 101 -22.84 -3.64 -5.77
C GLN A 101 -21.49 -3.30 -6.41
N GLU A 102 -20.88 -2.20 -6.00
CA GLU A 102 -19.60 -1.71 -6.53
C GLU A 102 -18.39 -2.40 -5.88
N LYS A 103 -18.62 -3.29 -4.90
CA LYS A 103 -17.59 -3.99 -4.11
C LYS A 103 -16.60 -3.04 -3.43
N VAL A 104 -17.11 -1.92 -2.93
CA VAL A 104 -16.32 -0.94 -2.18
C VAL A 104 -16.23 -1.38 -0.72
N ASP A 105 -15.01 -1.44 -0.19
CA ASP A 105 -14.77 -1.73 1.22
C ASP A 105 -15.10 -0.49 2.07
N VAL A 106 -16.11 -0.62 2.93
CA VAL A 106 -16.58 0.45 3.82
C VAL A 106 -16.49 -0.03 5.25
N ARG A 107 -15.73 0.70 6.08
CA ARG A 107 -15.52 0.35 7.48
C ARG A 107 -15.85 1.53 8.38
N THR A 108 -16.63 1.28 9.42
CA THR A 108 -17.01 2.30 10.41
C THR A 108 -16.40 1.97 11.76
N TYR A 109 -15.86 2.97 12.43
CA TYR A 109 -15.17 2.83 13.71
C TYR A 109 -15.64 3.90 14.69
N GLU A 110 -15.61 3.56 15.96
CA GLU A 110 -15.87 4.50 17.06
C GLU A 110 -14.58 4.82 17.83
N ILE A 111 -13.49 4.08 17.58
CA ILE A 111 -12.23 4.13 18.34
C ILE A 111 -11.06 4.26 17.36
N ILE A 112 -10.26 5.31 17.53
CA ILE A 112 -9.16 5.65 16.61
C ILE A 112 -8.09 4.55 16.50
N TYR A 113 -7.77 3.88 17.60
CA TYR A 113 -6.77 2.80 17.61
C TYR A 113 -7.16 1.61 16.73
N LYS A 114 -8.47 1.32 16.62
CA LYS A 114 -8.96 0.25 15.74
C LYS A 114 -8.74 0.62 14.27
N VAL A 115 -8.93 1.89 13.92
CA VAL A 115 -8.67 2.39 12.56
C VAL A 115 -7.20 2.18 12.19
N ILE A 116 -6.28 2.53 13.10
CA ILE A 116 -4.84 2.38 12.90
C ILE A 116 -4.46 0.92 12.67
N ASP A 117 -4.95 0.01 13.51
CA ASP A 117 -4.65 -1.43 13.41
C ASP A 117 -5.17 -2.03 12.09
N ASP A 118 -6.42 -1.72 11.73
CA ASP A 118 -7.01 -2.22 10.48
C ASP A 118 -6.32 -1.66 9.23
N VAL A 119 -5.96 -0.36 9.24
CA VAL A 119 -5.18 0.22 8.14
C VAL A 119 -3.80 -0.43 8.07
N GLN A 120 -3.12 -0.67 9.18
CA GLN A 120 -1.86 -1.42 9.19
C GLN A 120 -2.01 -2.85 8.66
N ALA A 121 -3.11 -3.52 9.00
CA ALA A 121 -3.42 -4.85 8.48
C ALA A 121 -3.66 -4.82 6.96
N ALA A 122 -4.39 -3.81 6.46
CA ALA A 122 -4.60 -3.59 5.02
C ALA A 122 -3.28 -3.32 4.29
N LEU A 123 -2.39 -2.49 4.85
CA LEU A 123 -1.05 -2.25 4.30
C LEU A 123 -0.24 -3.55 4.23
N LYS A 124 -0.27 -4.37 5.28
CA LYS A 124 0.41 -5.68 5.30
C LYS A 124 -0.18 -6.67 4.29
N GLY A 125 -1.48 -6.63 4.04
CA GLY A 125 -2.13 -7.44 3.01
C GLY A 125 -1.71 -7.06 1.59
N LEU A 126 -1.36 -5.79 1.37
CA LEU A 126 -0.82 -5.31 0.10
C LEU A 126 0.66 -5.65 -0.08
N LEU A 127 1.41 -5.83 1.00
CA LEU A 127 2.80 -6.27 0.91
C LEU A 127 2.87 -7.67 0.32
N ALA A 128 3.66 -7.84 -0.74
CA ALA A 128 3.95 -9.15 -1.28
C ALA A 128 4.56 -10.02 -0.15
N PRO A 129 4.12 -11.28 0.01
CA PRO A 129 4.65 -12.14 1.06
C PRO A 129 6.16 -12.24 0.87
N LYS A 130 6.91 -11.75 1.87
CA LYS A 130 8.37 -11.85 1.86
C LYS A 130 8.70 -13.34 1.87
N LYS A 131 9.24 -13.86 0.76
CA LYS A 131 9.75 -15.24 0.71
C LYS A 131 10.83 -15.35 1.79
N VAL A 132 10.53 -16.05 2.86
CA VAL A 132 11.53 -16.43 3.85
C VAL A 132 12.18 -17.68 3.27
N GLU A 133 13.39 -17.54 2.73
CA GLU A 133 14.22 -18.71 2.43
C GLU A 133 14.61 -19.34 3.76
N VAL A 134 13.87 -20.38 4.15
CA VAL A 134 14.26 -21.27 5.24
C VAL A 134 15.24 -22.27 4.66
N ASP A 135 16.48 -22.23 5.14
CA ASP A 135 17.47 -23.26 4.86
C ASP A 135 16.94 -24.57 5.45
N LYS A 136 16.56 -25.52 4.60
CA LYS A 136 15.91 -26.78 5.03
C LYS A 136 16.91 -27.77 5.62
N GLY A 137 18.21 -27.57 5.36
CA GLY A 137 19.26 -28.40 5.91
C GLY A 137 20.55 -28.35 5.10
N THR A 138 21.66 -28.49 5.81
CA THR A 138 23.01 -28.57 5.24
C THR A 138 23.42 -30.03 5.12
N ILE A 139 23.88 -30.44 3.95
CA ILE A 139 24.29 -31.82 3.65
C ILE A 139 25.71 -31.84 3.12
N GLU A 140 26.54 -32.72 3.67
CA GLU A 140 27.91 -32.93 3.20
C GLU A 140 27.99 -34.18 2.32
N VAL A 141 28.54 -34.04 1.11
CA VAL A 141 28.80 -35.17 0.21
C VAL A 141 30.13 -35.79 0.57
N ARG A 142 30.10 -37.02 1.08
CA ARG A 142 31.31 -37.72 1.52
C ARG A 142 31.88 -38.68 0.49
N GLN A 143 31.02 -39.23 -0.36
CA GLN A 143 31.48 -40.22 -1.34
C GLN A 143 30.62 -40.17 -2.60
N ILE A 144 31.26 -40.29 -3.77
CA ILE A 144 30.56 -40.35 -5.06
C ILE A 144 30.84 -41.71 -5.69
N PHE A 145 29.77 -42.45 -5.98
CA PHE A 145 29.81 -43.73 -6.66
C PHE A 145 29.41 -43.55 -8.12
N GLN A 146 30.19 -44.10 -9.05
CA GLN A 146 29.89 -43.99 -10.48
C GLN A 146 29.46 -45.34 -11.03
N ILE A 147 28.20 -45.41 -11.50
CA ILE A 147 27.62 -46.64 -12.03
C ILE A 147 27.32 -46.43 -13.52
N PRO A 148 27.87 -47.26 -14.43
CA PRO A 148 27.86 -47.00 -15.87
C PRO A 148 26.46 -46.98 -16.52
N LYS A 149 25.40 -47.47 -15.85
CA LYS A 149 24.01 -47.43 -16.35
C LYS A 149 23.12 -46.33 -15.75
N ILE A 150 23.51 -45.70 -14.64
CA ILE A 150 22.64 -44.80 -13.84
C ILE A 150 23.28 -43.41 -13.63
N GLY A 151 24.62 -43.29 -13.69
CA GLY A 151 25.34 -42.03 -13.52
C GLY A 151 26.12 -41.95 -12.20
N LYS A 152 26.41 -40.73 -11.73
CA LYS A 152 27.09 -40.46 -10.46
C LYS A 152 26.06 -40.39 -9.33
N ILE A 153 26.23 -41.20 -8.30
CA ILE A 153 25.41 -41.22 -7.08
C ILE A 153 26.26 -40.66 -5.94
N ALA A 154 25.80 -39.56 -5.34
CA ALA A 154 26.43 -38.98 -4.17
C ALA A 154 25.85 -39.63 -2.90
N GLY A 155 26.70 -40.24 -2.09
CA GLY A 155 26.41 -40.58 -0.70
C GLY A 155 26.56 -39.33 0.15
N CYS A 156 25.43 -38.82 0.64
CA CYS A 156 25.37 -37.58 1.39
C CYS A 156 25.02 -37.87 2.86
N PHE A 157 25.61 -37.10 3.78
CA PHE A 157 25.30 -37.16 5.21
C PHE A 157 24.70 -35.82 5.62
N VAL A 158 23.53 -35.84 6.26
CA VAL A 158 22.83 -34.63 6.71
C VAL A 158 23.52 -34.13 7.98
N LEU A 159 24.10 -32.93 7.92
CA LEU A 159 24.78 -32.32 9.07
C LEU A 159 23.78 -31.58 9.96
N ASP A 160 22.78 -30.93 9.37
CA ASP A 160 21.72 -30.20 10.05
C ASP A 160 20.47 -30.13 9.16
N GLY A 161 19.28 -30.14 9.76
CA GLY A 161 17.99 -30.06 9.06
C GLY A 161 17.40 -31.39 8.57
N GLU A 162 16.36 -31.30 7.73
CA GLU A 162 15.60 -32.44 7.19
C GLU A 162 15.58 -32.38 5.67
N VAL A 163 15.86 -33.51 5.02
CA VAL A 163 15.75 -33.65 3.57
C VAL A 163 14.38 -34.23 3.22
N SER A 164 13.46 -33.35 2.85
CA SER A 164 12.19 -33.74 2.23
C SER A 164 12.34 -33.83 0.70
N ARG A 165 11.65 -34.80 0.09
CA ARG A 165 11.64 -35.08 -1.35
C ARG A 165 10.91 -34.00 -2.17
#